data_AF-A0A1D2U1R4-F1
#
_entry.id   AF-A0A1D2U1R4-F1
#
_cell.length_a   1.000
_cell.length_b   1.000
_cell.length_c   1.000
_cell.angle_alpha   90.00
_cell.angle_beta   90.00
_cell.angle_gamma   90.00
#
_symmetry.space_group_name_H-M   'P 1'
#
loop_
_entity.id
_entity.type
_entity.pdbx_description
1 polymer ?
#
loop_
_entity_poly.entity_id
_entity_poly.type
_entity_poly.pdbx_seq_one_letter_code
_entity_poly.pdbx_strand_id
1 'polypeptide(L)'
;MMNKKCLLAGLLFCGLTVLAQTNQSTNRWVAPARAAARKNPVAVNETSIALGKNVYERHCLACHGPKGKGDGPAAVHLEKSPGSLADPKLWEESDGALCWKITEGHTPMPRFELVTSDEERWPLVNYIRTFAPKPDNSKQSKAEKPKEKDKP
;
A
#
# COMPACT_ATOMS: atom_id res chain seq x y z
N MET A 1 40.77 44.74 47.61
CA MET A 1 39.42 45.29 47.82
C MET A 1 38.81 45.66 46.48
N MET A 2 37.52 45.34 46.27
CA MET A 2 36.59 45.75 45.19
C MET A 2 37.03 45.49 43.72
N ASN A 3 36.37 44.58 43.00
CA ASN A 3 35.09 44.77 42.27
C ASN A 3 35.02 46.07 41.46
N LYS A 4 34.87 45.96 40.13
CA LYS A 4 33.66 46.43 39.40
C LYS A 4 33.64 45.98 37.93
N LYS A 5 32.44 45.56 37.53
CA LYS A 5 31.96 45.00 36.26
C LYS A 5 31.95 46.03 35.11
N CYS A 6 32.15 45.57 33.88
CA CYS A 6 31.56 46.08 32.63
C CYS A 6 31.48 44.89 31.65
N LEU A 7 30.35 44.16 31.55
CA LEU A 7 29.23 44.37 30.63
C LEU A 7 29.65 44.61 29.17
N LEU A 8 29.44 43.59 28.31
CA LEU A 8 28.75 43.60 27.00
C LEU A 8 29.20 42.36 26.20
N ALA A 9 28.33 41.35 26.07
CA ALA A 9 27.45 41.11 24.93
C ALA A 9 28.08 40.17 23.89
N GLY A 10 27.44 39.03 23.63
CA GLY A 10 27.92 38.14 22.57
C GLY A 10 27.27 36.76 22.53
N LEU A 11 26.00 36.72 22.07
CA LEU A 11 25.39 35.62 21.32
C LEU A 11 25.22 34.26 22.04
N LEU A 12 24.12 34.14 22.78
CA LEU A 12 23.40 32.88 22.94
C LEU A 12 22.84 32.46 21.57
N PHE A 13 23.60 31.68 20.81
CA PHE A 13 23.03 30.88 19.71
C PHE A 13 22.26 29.73 20.35
N CYS A 14 21.00 30.00 20.69
CA CYS A 14 20.02 28.97 20.98
C CYS A 14 19.84 28.20 19.66
N GLY A 15 20.56 27.08 19.54
CA GLY A 15 20.54 26.19 18.38
C GLY A 15 19.15 25.57 18.23
N LEU A 16 18.23 26.31 17.62
CA LEU A 16 16.98 25.79 17.13
C LEU A 16 17.33 24.93 15.91
N THR A 17 17.59 23.64 16.13
CA THR A 17 17.64 22.68 15.04
C THR A 17 16.23 22.61 14.46
N VAL A 18 15.99 23.43 13.44
CA VAL A 18 14.85 23.27 12.55
C VAL A 18 15.03 21.90 11.90
N LEU A 19 14.32 20.90 12.43
CA LEU A 19 14.05 19.67 11.71
C LEU A 19 13.34 20.13 10.43
N ALA A 20 14.07 20.15 9.32
CA ALA A 20 13.51 20.36 8.00
C ALA A 20 12.53 19.22 7.76
N GLN A 21 11.26 19.45 8.09
CA GLN A 21 10.17 18.60 7.67
C GLN A 21 10.20 18.66 6.15
N THR A 22 10.67 17.58 5.52
CA THR A 22 10.60 17.43 4.07
C THR A 22 9.12 17.43 3.70
N ASN A 23 8.62 18.59 3.30
CA ASN A 23 7.35 18.73 2.62
C ASN A 23 7.46 17.98 1.30
N GLN A 24 7.14 16.69 1.32
CA GLN A 24 6.95 15.88 0.12
C GLN A 24 5.60 16.28 -0.52
N SER A 25 5.52 17.51 -1.03
CA SER A 25 4.42 17.96 -1.86
C SER A 25 4.82 17.80 -3.33
N THR A 26 4.67 16.59 -3.85
CA THR A 26 4.64 16.31 -5.30
C THR A 26 3.76 15.09 -5.57
N ASN A 27 2.48 15.31 -5.87
CA ASN A 27 1.61 14.50 -6.76
C ASN A 27 1.61 12.95 -6.63
N ARG A 28 2.01 12.37 -5.49
CA ARG A 28 2.09 10.91 -5.30
C ARG A 28 0.96 10.44 -4.39
N TRP A 29 0.14 9.51 -4.89
CA TRP A 29 -0.96 8.89 -4.13
C TRP A 29 -0.41 7.93 -3.07
N VAL A 30 0.01 8.50 -1.93
CA VAL A 30 0.61 7.80 -0.79
C VAL A 30 -0.31 7.95 0.43
N ALA A 31 -0.57 6.83 1.11
CA ALA A 31 -1.37 6.86 2.33
C ALA A 31 -0.64 7.59 3.47
N PRO A 32 -1.33 8.41 4.28
CA PRO A 32 -0.76 8.98 5.49
C PRO A 32 -0.24 7.89 6.44
N ALA A 33 0.84 8.16 7.17
CA ALA A 33 1.48 7.19 8.08
C ALA A 33 0.48 6.54 9.06
N ARG A 34 -0.47 7.33 9.59
CA ARG A 34 -1.53 6.82 10.49
C ARG A 34 -2.39 5.72 9.84
N ALA A 35 -2.70 5.87 8.55
CA ALA A 35 -3.55 4.94 7.83
C ALA A 35 -2.75 3.70 7.42
N ALA A 36 -1.51 3.91 6.94
CA ALA A 36 -0.59 2.83 6.62
C ALA A 36 -0.25 1.94 7.83
N ALA A 37 -0.27 2.49 9.05
CA ALA A 37 -0.02 1.75 10.28
C ALA A 37 -1.19 0.82 10.69
N ARG A 38 -2.40 1.02 10.17
CA ARG A 38 -3.54 0.14 10.48
C ARG A 38 -3.28 -1.26 9.93
N LYS A 39 -3.45 -2.27 10.80
CA LYS A 39 -3.46 -3.68 10.39
C LYS A 39 -4.85 -4.07 9.93
N ASN A 40 -4.92 -5.01 8.99
CA ASN A 40 -6.18 -5.64 8.65
C ASN A 40 -6.70 -6.42 9.87
N PRO A 41 -7.86 -6.06 10.46
CA PRO A 41 -8.42 -6.80 11.58
C PRO A 41 -9.05 -8.14 11.16
N VAL A 42 -9.25 -8.35 9.85
CA VAL A 42 -9.84 -9.57 9.29
C VAL A 42 -8.74 -10.54 8.87
N ALA A 43 -8.68 -11.67 9.54
CA ALA A 43 -7.76 -12.76 9.19
C ALA A 43 -7.99 -13.25 7.75
N VAL A 44 -6.90 -13.59 7.06
CA VAL A 44 -6.95 -14.17 5.72
C VAL A 44 -7.44 -15.61 5.83
N ASN A 45 -8.58 -15.91 5.20
CA ASN A 45 -9.14 -17.25 5.04
C ASN A 45 -10.11 -17.26 3.86
N GLU A 46 -10.63 -18.43 3.49
CA GLU A 46 -11.54 -18.59 2.35
C GLU A 46 -12.78 -17.69 2.46
N THR A 47 -13.37 -17.59 3.66
CA THR A 47 -14.53 -16.74 3.91
C THR A 47 -14.22 -15.26 3.68
N SER A 48 -13.11 -14.74 4.21
CA SER A 48 -12.75 -13.33 4.03
C SER A 48 -12.38 -13.01 2.58
N ILE A 49 -11.76 -13.95 1.87
CA ILE A 49 -11.48 -13.82 0.43
C ILE A 49 -12.80 -13.79 -0.36
N ALA A 50 -13.76 -14.67 -0.05
CA ALA A 50 -15.05 -14.72 -0.74
C ALA A 50 -15.87 -13.44 -0.49
N LEU A 51 -15.90 -12.93 0.74
CA LEU A 51 -16.52 -11.64 1.06
C LEU A 51 -15.88 -10.49 0.27
N GLY A 52 -14.54 -10.43 0.25
CA GLY A 52 -13.82 -9.43 -0.52
C GLY A 52 -14.09 -9.51 -2.03
N LYS A 53 -14.19 -10.72 -2.57
CA LYS A 53 -14.54 -10.95 -3.98
C LYS A 53 -15.91 -10.38 -4.31
N ASN A 54 -16.91 -10.60 -3.45
CA ASN A 54 -18.26 -10.05 -3.67
C ASN A 54 -18.27 -8.52 -3.69
N VAL A 55 -17.45 -7.86 -2.85
CA VAL A 55 -17.29 -6.40 -2.90
C VAL A 55 -16.58 -5.97 -4.19
N TYR A 56 -15.52 -6.67 -4.59
CA TYR A 56 -14.77 -6.39 -5.81
C TYR A 56 -15.64 -6.47 -7.07
N GLU A 57 -16.48 -7.52 -7.18
CA GLU A 57 -17.36 -7.71 -8.32
C GLU A 57 -18.42 -6.61 -8.45
N ARG A 58 -18.94 -6.12 -7.31
CA ARG A 58 -19.92 -5.03 -7.29
C ARG A 58 -19.32 -3.66 -7.65
N HIS A 59 -18.09 -3.40 -7.23
CA HIS A 59 -17.57 -2.02 -7.21
C HIS A 59 -16.29 -1.79 -8.01
N CYS A 60 -15.45 -2.80 -8.18
CA CYS A 60 -14.09 -2.64 -8.73
C CYS A 60 -13.95 -3.27 -10.12
N LEU A 61 -14.68 -4.35 -10.39
CA LEU A 61 -14.53 -5.18 -11.59
C LEU A 61 -14.73 -4.41 -12.90
N ALA A 62 -15.67 -3.46 -12.94
CA ALA A 62 -15.96 -2.69 -14.14
C ALA A 62 -14.74 -1.91 -14.65
N CYS A 63 -13.85 -1.46 -13.77
CA CYS A 63 -12.64 -0.72 -14.14
C CYS A 63 -11.38 -1.60 -14.06
N HIS A 64 -11.23 -2.41 -13.01
CA HIS A 64 -10.01 -3.19 -12.79
C HIS A 64 -9.98 -4.55 -13.52
N GLY A 65 -11.13 -5.03 -13.99
CA GLY A 65 -11.25 -6.30 -14.72
C GLY A 65 -11.15 -7.54 -13.82
N PRO A 66 -11.48 -8.75 -14.34
CA PRO A 66 -11.49 -9.98 -13.54
C PRO A 66 -10.08 -10.44 -13.11
N LYS A 67 -9.04 -9.99 -13.83
CA LYS A 67 -7.64 -10.31 -13.52
C LYS A 67 -6.90 -9.16 -12.82
N GLY A 68 -7.63 -8.10 -12.44
CA GLY A 68 -7.06 -6.93 -11.76
C GLY A 68 -6.07 -6.14 -12.63
N LYS A 69 -6.14 -6.22 -13.96
CA LYS A 69 -5.15 -5.61 -14.85
C LYS A 69 -5.44 -4.16 -15.21
N GLY A 70 -6.56 -3.60 -14.76
CA GLY A 70 -7.00 -2.27 -15.18
C GLY A 70 -7.62 -2.25 -16.58
N ASP A 71 -8.08 -3.41 -17.06
CA ASP A 71 -8.63 -3.64 -18.39
C ASP A 71 -10.14 -3.96 -18.36
N GLY A 72 -10.84 -3.49 -17.32
CA GLY A 72 -12.29 -3.65 -17.21
C GLY A 72 -13.05 -2.89 -18.32
N PRO A 73 -14.31 -3.26 -18.62
CA PRO A 73 -15.09 -2.65 -19.69
C PRO A 73 -15.26 -1.13 -19.57
N ALA A 74 -15.26 -0.57 -18.35
CA ALA A 74 -15.32 0.87 -18.14
C ALA A 74 -13.96 1.57 -18.28
N ALA A 75 -12.84 0.83 -18.25
CA ALA A 75 -11.50 1.41 -18.29
C ALA A 75 -11.20 2.15 -19.60
N VAL A 76 -11.86 1.78 -20.70
CA VAL A 76 -11.72 2.43 -22.02
C VAL A 76 -12.28 3.84 -22.06
N HIS A 77 -13.14 4.21 -21.10
CA HIS A 77 -13.76 5.53 -21.00
C HIS A 77 -13.06 6.44 -19.98
N LEU A 78 -11.99 5.96 -19.35
CA LEU A 78 -11.22 6.73 -18.38
C LEU A 78 -10.07 7.46 -19.07
N GLU A 79 -9.81 8.71 -18.67
CA GLU A 79 -8.63 9.46 -19.13
C GLU A 79 -7.32 8.71 -18.84
N LYS A 80 -7.31 7.93 -17.74
CA LYS A 80 -6.23 7.04 -17.36
C LYS A 80 -6.81 5.73 -16.85
N SER A 81 -6.42 4.62 -17.48
CA SER A 81 -6.80 3.28 -17.02
C SER A 81 -6.26 3.01 -15.62
N PRO A 82 -6.95 2.19 -14.80
CA PRO A 82 -6.45 1.83 -13.48
C PRO A 82 -5.11 1.09 -13.58
N GLY A 83 -4.28 1.23 -12.54
CA GLY A 83 -3.07 0.42 -12.42
C GLY A 83 -3.39 -1.07 -12.26
N SER A 84 -2.46 -1.92 -12.68
CA SER A 84 -2.55 -3.36 -12.41
C SER A 84 -2.42 -3.63 -10.92
N LEU A 85 -3.37 -4.37 -10.37
CA LEU A 85 -3.33 -4.88 -8.99
C LEU A 85 -2.22 -5.92 -8.80
N ALA A 86 -1.67 -6.48 -9.88
CA ALA A 86 -0.51 -7.35 -9.85
C ALA A 86 0.84 -6.59 -9.90
N ASP A 87 0.86 -5.25 -9.89
CA ASP A 87 2.12 -4.49 -9.89
C ASP A 87 2.91 -4.74 -8.58
N PRO A 88 4.16 -5.26 -8.63
CA PRO A 88 5.03 -5.48 -7.46
C PRO A 88 5.05 -4.31 -6.45
N LYS A 89 5.00 -3.06 -6.92
CA LYS A 89 5.02 -1.87 -6.05
C LYS A 89 3.80 -1.77 -5.15
N LEU A 90 2.62 -2.24 -5.61
CA LEU A 90 1.42 -2.28 -4.79
C LEU A 90 1.60 -3.24 -3.60
N TRP A 91 2.42 -4.28 -3.76
CA TRP A 91 2.65 -5.30 -2.74
C TRP A 91 3.60 -4.87 -1.63
N GLU A 92 4.38 -3.82 -1.87
CA GLU A 92 5.18 -3.14 -0.85
C GLU A 92 4.32 -2.30 0.10
N GLU A 93 3.09 -1.95 -0.31
CA GLU A 93 2.18 -1.17 0.53
C GLU A 93 1.54 -2.04 1.61
N SER A 94 1.29 -1.45 2.79
CA SER A 94 0.59 -2.13 3.88
C SER A 94 -0.90 -2.28 3.60
N ASP A 95 -1.56 -3.20 4.30
CA ASP A 95 -3.02 -3.36 4.19
C ASP A 95 -3.78 -2.08 4.55
N GLY A 96 -3.31 -1.35 5.57
CA GLY A 96 -3.88 -0.05 5.94
C GLY A 96 -3.75 1.00 4.84
N ALA A 97 -2.64 0.99 4.08
CA ALA A 97 -2.48 1.87 2.93
C ALA A 97 -3.45 1.49 1.80
N LEU A 98 -3.60 0.20 1.49
CA LEU A 98 -4.57 -0.27 0.49
C LEU A 98 -6.01 0.06 0.89
N CYS A 99 -6.38 -0.17 2.15
CA CYS A 99 -7.71 0.16 2.67
C CYS A 99 -7.97 1.67 2.57
N TRP A 100 -6.98 2.51 2.88
CA TRP A 100 -7.07 3.96 2.74
C TRP A 100 -7.25 4.41 1.28
N LYS A 101 -6.53 3.79 0.35
CA LYS A 101 -6.67 4.07 -1.09
C LYS A 101 -8.09 3.79 -1.59
N ILE A 102 -8.65 2.64 -1.21
CA ILE A 102 -10.04 2.29 -1.53
C ILE A 102 -11.00 3.29 -0.89
N THR A 103 -10.76 3.62 0.38
CA THR A 103 -11.58 4.53 1.18
C THR A 103 -11.70 5.88 0.52
N GLU A 104 -10.57 6.53 0.24
CA GLU A 104 -10.51 7.92 -0.19
C GLU A 104 -10.71 8.08 -1.70
N GLY A 105 -10.36 7.07 -2.49
CA GLY A 105 -10.28 7.20 -3.94
C GLY A 105 -9.08 8.04 -4.40
N HIS A 106 -8.93 8.14 -5.71
CA HIS A 106 -8.07 9.10 -6.40
C HIS A 106 -8.46 9.15 -7.87
N THR A 107 -8.65 10.34 -8.46
CA THR A 107 -9.12 10.49 -9.84
C THR A 107 -8.36 9.57 -10.81
N PRO A 108 -9.06 8.77 -11.64
CA PRO A 108 -10.53 8.69 -11.80
C PRO A 108 -11.24 7.68 -10.85
N MET A 109 -10.52 6.98 -9.96
CA MET A 109 -11.11 6.07 -9.00
C MET A 109 -11.94 6.84 -7.95
N PRO A 110 -13.24 6.54 -7.79
CA PRO A 110 -14.09 7.25 -6.83
C PRO A 110 -13.74 6.89 -5.38
N ARG A 111 -14.24 7.72 -4.46
CA ARG A 111 -14.25 7.44 -3.02
C ARG A 111 -15.26 6.31 -2.72
N PHE A 112 -14.83 5.20 -2.13
CA PHE A 112 -15.75 4.09 -1.80
C PHE A 112 -16.31 4.14 -0.37
N GLU A 113 -15.82 5.03 0.49
CA GLU A 113 -16.38 5.23 1.84
C GLU A 113 -17.88 5.52 1.85
N LEU A 114 -18.40 6.15 0.79
CA LEU A 114 -19.81 6.52 0.68
C LEU A 114 -20.73 5.34 0.33
N VAL A 115 -20.15 4.21 -0.12
CA VAL A 115 -20.91 3.06 -0.64
C VAL A 115 -20.44 1.71 -0.09
N THR A 116 -19.42 1.69 0.77
CA THR A 116 -18.90 0.48 1.44
C THR A 116 -18.58 0.78 2.90
N SER A 117 -18.81 -0.20 3.78
CA SER A 117 -18.43 -0.11 5.19
C SER A 117 -16.95 -0.48 5.43
N ASP A 118 -16.41 -0.18 6.62
CA ASP A 118 -15.09 -0.71 7.04
C ASP A 118 -15.06 -2.25 7.02
N GLU A 119 -16.17 -2.88 7.41
CA GLU A 119 -16.32 -4.35 7.45
C GLU A 119 -16.33 -4.97 6.04
N GLU A 120 -16.73 -4.23 5.01
CA GLU A 120 -16.64 -4.66 3.61
C GLU A 120 -15.25 -4.40 3.00
N ARG A 121 -14.61 -3.29 3.37
CA ARG A 121 -13.29 -2.90 2.81
C ARG A 121 -12.15 -3.79 3.29
N TRP A 122 -12.18 -4.28 4.52
CA TRP A 122 -11.10 -5.13 5.05
C TRP A 122 -11.00 -6.51 4.38
N PRO A 123 -12.10 -7.26 4.18
CA PRO A 123 -12.11 -8.45 3.33
C PRO A 123 -11.74 -8.14 1.87
N LEU A 124 -12.16 -7.00 1.33
CA LEU A 124 -11.76 -6.57 -0.02
C LEU A 124 -10.24 -6.46 -0.15
N VAL A 125 -9.53 -5.92 0.86
CA VAL A 125 -8.06 -5.92 0.85
C VAL A 125 -7.51 -7.35 0.79
N ASN A 126 -8.05 -8.30 1.55
CA ASN A 126 -7.63 -9.72 1.47
C ASN A 126 -7.85 -10.30 0.06
N TYR A 127 -8.95 -9.97 -0.61
CA TYR A 127 -9.18 -10.39 -1.99
C TYR A 127 -8.20 -9.72 -2.97
N ILE A 128 -7.95 -8.42 -2.84
CA ILE A 128 -6.94 -7.72 -3.66
C ILE A 128 -5.58 -8.40 -3.49
N ARG A 129 -5.26 -8.88 -2.29
CA ARG A 129 -4.02 -9.61 -2.01
C ARG A 129 -3.86 -10.93 -2.80
N THR A 130 -4.92 -11.44 -3.42
CA THR A 130 -4.85 -12.63 -4.28
C THR A 130 -4.28 -12.35 -5.69
N PHE A 131 -4.20 -11.08 -6.11
CA PHE A 131 -3.62 -10.70 -7.40
C PHE A 131 -2.07 -10.68 -7.39
N ALA A 132 -1.43 -11.11 -6.31
CA ALA A 132 0.03 -11.04 -6.15
C ALA A 132 0.73 -11.77 -7.30
N PRO A 133 1.83 -11.21 -7.85
CA PRO A 133 2.71 -11.98 -8.72
C PRO A 133 3.08 -13.29 -8.04
N LYS A 134 2.90 -14.41 -8.76
CA LYS A 134 3.42 -15.68 -8.27
C LYS A 134 4.95 -15.59 -8.26
N PRO A 135 5.63 -16.02 -7.19
CA PRO A 135 7.08 -16.10 -7.19
C PRO A 135 7.54 -16.97 -8.35
N ASP A 136 8.56 -16.50 -9.08
CA ASP A 136 9.17 -17.26 -10.17
C ASP A 136 10.02 -18.40 -9.59
N ASN A 137 9.42 -19.58 -9.50
CA ASN A 137 10.06 -20.79 -8.99
C ASN A 137 11.07 -21.41 -9.99
N SER A 138 11.32 -20.79 -11.15
CA SER A 138 12.27 -21.31 -12.16
C SER A 138 13.74 -21.30 -11.71
N LYS A 139 14.07 -20.54 -10.65
CA LYS A 139 15.43 -20.48 -10.09
C LYS A 139 15.72 -21.53 -9.01
N GLN A 140 14.71 -22.21 -8.48
CA GLN A 140 14.87 -23.20 -7.40
C GLN A 140 15.11 -24.64 -7.89
N SER A 141 14.90 -24.94 -9.18
CA SER A 141 15.06 -26.32 -9.71
C SER A 141 16.48 -26.69 -10.16
N LYS A 142 17.45 -25.77 -10.08
CA LYS A 142 18.85 -26.04 -10.51
C LYS A 142 19.84 -26.36 -9.38
N ALA A 143 19.42 -26.32 -8.11
CA ALA A 143 20.35 -26.47 -6.99
C ALA A 143 20.35 -27.85 -6.30
N GLU A 144 19.46 -28.77 -6.65
CA GLU A 144 19.34 -30.03 -5.92
C GLU A 144 19.34 -31.23 -6.88
N LYS A 145 20.53 -31.58 -7.37
CA LYS A 145 20.79 -32.93 -7.89
C LYS A 145 21.27 -33.79 -6.70
N PRO A 146 20.55 -34.84 -6.29
CA PRO A 146 21.04 -35.76 -5.27
C PRO A 146 22.31 -36.45 -5.73
N LYS A 147 23.33 -36.47 -4.86
CA LYS A 147 24.50 -37.36 -5.02
C LYS A 147 24.03 -38.80 -4.80
N GLU A 148 24.05 -39.57 -5.88
CA GLU A 148 23.88 -41.02 -5.87
C GLU A 148 24.98 -41.64 -5.01
N LYS A 149 24.58 -42.34 -3.95
CA LYS A 149 25.47 -43.11 -3.08
C LYS A 149 25.50 -44.54 -3.58
N ASP A 150 26.71 -45.03 -3.80
CA ASP A 150 27.03 -46.42 -4.09
C ASP A 150 26.29 -47.38 -3.14
N LYS A 151 25.78 -48.47 -3.71
CA LYS A 151 25.26 -49.65 -2.99
C LYS A 151 26.07 -50.88 -3.49
N PRO A 152 26.21 -51.91 -2.64
CA PRO A 152 27.41 -52.72 -2.49
C PRO A 152 27.62 -53.74 -3.60
#